data_AF-A0A496RWF8-F1
#
_entry.id   AF-A0A496RWF8-F1
#
_cell.length_a   1.000
_cell.length_b   1.000
_cell.length_c   1.000
_cell.angle_alpha   90.00
_cell.angle_beta   90.00
_cell.angle_gamma   90.00
#
_symmetry.space_group_name_H-M   'P 1'
#
loop_
_entity.id
_entity.type
_entity.pdbx_description
1 polymer ?
#
loop_
_entity_poly.entity_id
_entity_poly.type
_entity_poly.pdbx_seq_one_letter_code
_entity_poly.pdbx_strand_id
1 'polypeptide(L)'
;RGENISVVFVNNGVYGMTGGQMAPTTLLGQRTATSQFTRRADKEGFPLKIMEMMALLPGVVYLERTSVHSPKEIIRTKTAIKKAFQTQLEGKGFSMVEVLSPCPTYWGISPVEAMERIGKEVIREYPLGVIKDHAA
;
A
#
# COMPACT_ATOMS: atom_id res chain seq x y z
N ARG A 1 -5.32 11.27 16.15
CA ARG A 1 -6.06 10.99 17.40
C ARG A 1 -5.50 9.75 18.09
N GLY A 2 -5.15 8.67 17.36
CA GLY A 2 -4.33 7.59 17.92
C GLY A 2 -5.15 6.46 18.55
N GLU A 3 -6.36 6.29 18.07
CA GLU A 3 -7.29 5.25 18.48
C GLU A 3 -6.66 3.87 18.31
N ASN A 4 -6.96 2.96 19.24
CA ASN A 4 -6.47 1.58 19.24
C ASN A 4 -7.20 0.76 18.17
N ILE A 5 -6.83 1.00 16.91
CA ILE A 5 -7.33 0.28 15.74
C ILE A 5 -6.14 -0.17 14.89
N SER A 6 -6.31 -1.34 14.27
CA SER A 6 -5.42 -1.87 13.25
C SER A 6 -6.07 -1.69 11.88
N VAL A 7 -5.34 -1.09 10.95
CA VAL A 7 -5.80 -0.93 9.57
C VAL A 7 -4.95 -1.78 8.64
N VAL A 8 -5.59 -2.57 7.78
CA VAL A 8 -4.92 -3.22 6.65
C VAL A 8 -5.29 -2.44 5.40
N PHE A 9 -4.33 -1.70 4.84
CA PHE A 9 -4.51 -0.92 3.64
C PHE A 9 -4.05 -1.72 2.42
N VAL A 10 -5.01 -2.27 1.67
CA VAL A 10 -4.71 -3.00 0.43
C VAL A 10 -4.51 -1.99 -0.71
N ASN A 11 -3.27 -1.77 -1.12
CA ASN A 11 -2.93 -0.83 -2.18
C ASN A 11 -2.65 -1.58 -3.49
N ASN A 12 -3.59 -1.47 -4.43
CA ASN A 12 -3.46 -2.00 -5.79
C ASN A 12 -3.35 -0.89 -6.85
N GLY A 13 -3.18 0.36 -6.42
CA GLY A 13 -2.99 1.52 -7.29
C GLY A 13 -4.20 1.91 -8.13
N VAL A 14 -5.42 1.42 -7.86
CA VAL A 14 -6.67 1.82 -8.56
C VAL A 14 -7.88 1.72 -7.64
N TYR A 15 -8.98 2.37 -8.00
CA TYR A 15 -10.28 2.03 -7.40
C TYR A 15 -10.85 0.78 -8.07
N GLY A 16 -10.46 -0.39 -7.58
CA GLY A 16 -10.82 -1.68 -8.18
C GLY A 16 -12.33 -1.96 -8.20
N MET A 17 -13.08 -1.52 -7.21
CA MET A 17 -14.53 -1.78 -7.17
C MET A 17 -15.35 -0.86 -8.08
N THR A 18 -14.76 0.20 -8.63
CA THR A 18 -15.44 1.19 -9.48
C THR A 18 -14.98 1.13 -10.94
N GLY A 19 -14.50 -0.03 -11.38
CA GLY A 19 -14.05 -0.22 -12.76
C GLY A 19 -12.61 0.24 -13.02
N GLY A 20 -11.76 0.36 -12.00
CA GLY A 20 -10.35 0.66 -12.17
C GLY A 20 -10.08 2.15 -12.44
N GLN A 21 -10.82 3.04 -11.77
CA GLN A 21 -10.56 4.48 -11.82
C GLN A 21 -9.23 4.83 -11.14
N MET A 22 -8.70 6.01 -11.45
CA MET A 22 -7.48 6.52 -10.82
C MET A 22 -7.67 6.66 -9.31
N ALA A 23 -6.80 6.00 -8.55
CA ALA A 23 -6.67 6.20 -7.11
C ALA A 23 -5.54 7.20 -6.81
N PRO A 24 -5.52 7.83 -5.63
CA PRO A 24 -4.41 8.67 -5.21
C PRO A 24 -3.06 7.94 -5.23
N THR A 25 -3.05 6.61 -5.11
CA THR A 25 -1.85 5.76 -5.16
C THR A 25 -1.50 5.23 -6.56
N THR A 26 -2.28 5.55 -7.60
CA THR A 26 -1.97 5.16 -8.99
C THR A 26 -0.58 5.66 -9.40
N LEU A 27 0.25 4.79 -9.98
CA LEU A 27 1.62 5.14 -10.39
C LEU A 27 1.63 6.17 -11.54
N LEU A 28 2.70 6.96 -11.64
CA LEU A 28 2.96 7.72 -12.85
C LEU A 28 3.11 6.76 -14.06
N GLY A 29 2.59 7.17 -15.21
CA GLY A 29 2.60 6.33 -16.41
C GLY A 29 1.53 5.24 -16.43
N GLN A 30 0.84 4.97 -15.32
CA GLN A 30 -0.21 3.96 -15.29
C GLN A 30 -1.50 4.49 -15.95
N ARG A 31 -2.11 3.65 -16.81
CA ARG A 31 -3.44 3.88 -17.37
C ARG A 31 -4.52 3.42 -16.40
N THR A 32 -5.62 4.16 -16.37
CA THR A 32 -6.82 3.86 -15.58
C THR A 32 -8.07 4.29 -16.35
N ALA A 33 -9.27 3.93 -15.88
CA ALA A 33 -10.52 4.32 -16.54
C ALA A 33 -10.70 5.86 -16.65
N THR A 34 -10.17 6.61 -15.69
CA THR A 34 -10.24 8.09 -15.64
C THR A 34 -8.94 8.79 -16.04
N SER A 35 -7.90 8.03 -16.36
CA SER A 35 -6.60 8.52 -16.88
C SER A 35 -6.20 7.68 -18.09
N GLN A 36 -6.98 7.82 -19.16
CA GLN A 36 -6.93 6.92 -20.32
C GLN A 36 -5.61 6.96 -21.08
N PHE A 37 -4.91 8.11 -21.07
CA PHE A 37 -3.58 8.22 -21.66
C PHE A 37 -2.53 7.61 -20.73
N THR A 38 -2.32 8.22 -19.57
CA THR A 38 -1.55 7.79 -18.39
C THR A 38 -1.79 8.78 -17.26
N ARG A 39 -1.43 8.44 -16.02
CA ARG A 39 -1.21 9.44 -14.96
C ARG A 39 0.07 10.24 -15.24
N ARG A 40 -0.02 11.56 -15.22
CA ARG A 40 1.09 12.51 -15.37
C ARG A 40 1.19 13.42 -14.15
N ALA A 41 2.42 13.72 -13.75
CA ALA A 41 2.67 14.57 -12.59
C ALA A 41 2.13 16.00 -12.75
N ASP A 42 2.15 16.55 -13.96
CA ASP A 42 1.74 17.92 -14.26
C ASP A 42 0.21 18.11 -14.36
N LYS A 43 -0.55 17.01 -14.48
CA LYS A 43 -2.00 17.05 -14.62
C LYS A 43 -2.71 16.42 -13.43
N GLU A 44 -2.37 15.16 -13.13
CA GLU A 44 -3.01 14.37 -12.07
C GLU A 44 -2.18 14.31 -10.78
N GLY A 45 -1.03 14.98 -10.74
CA GLY A 45 -0.14 15.02 -9.58
C GLY A 45 0.62 13.73 -9.34
N PHE A 46 1.44 13.74 -8.29
CA PHE A 46 2.26 12.59 -7.88
C PHE A 46 1.46 11.58 -7.04
N PRO A 47 1.82 10.28 -7.09
CA PRO A 47 1.21 9.27 -6.25
C PRO A 47 1.38 9.59 -4.75
N LEU A 48 0.30 9.49 -3.97
CA LEU A 48 0.34 9.82 -2.54
C LEU A 48 1.04 8.74 -1.73
N LYS A 49 1.99 9.19 -0.89
CA LYS A 49 2.74 8.39 0.06
C LYS A 49 2.01 8.29 1.40
N ILE A 50 0.91 7.54 1.41
CA ILE A 50 -0.01 7.48 2.56
C ILE A 50 0.72 7.08 3.85
N MET A 51 1.58 6.06 3.81
CA MET A 51 2.34 5.62 4.99
C MET A 51 3.26 6.70 5.53
N GLU A 52 4.00 7.36 4.64
CA GLU A 52 4.95 8.41 4.99
C GLU A 52 4.23 9.65 5.55
N MET A 53 3.09 10.02 4.97
CA MET A 53 2.22 11.09 5.50
C MET A 53 1.70 10.72 6.90
N MET A 54 1.30 9.46 7.11
CA MET A 54 0.81 8.99 8.41
C MET A 54 1.91 8.88 9.47
N ALA A 55 3.16 8.64 9.08
CA ALA A 55 4.29 8.56 10.00
C ALA A 55 4.49 9.86 10.81
N LEU A 56 4.15 11.00 10.20
CA LEU A 56 4.22 12.32 10.82
C LEU A 56 3.23 12.49 11.98
N LEU A 57 2.20 11.65 12.07
CA LEU A 57 1.16 11.78 13.10
C LEU A 57 1.66 11.19 14.44
N PRO A 58 1.57 11.92 15.56
CA PRO A 58 2.12 11.48 16.85
C PRO A 58 1.38 10.26 17.42
N GLY A 59 0.08 10.10 17.14
CA GLY A 59 -0.73 8.97 17.62
C GLY A 59 -0.57 7.67 16.83
N VAL A 60 0.27 7.65 15.78
CA VAL A 60 0.56 6.44 15.00
C VAL A 60 1.77 5.74 15.59
N VAL A 61 1.63 4.47 15.91
CA VAL A 61 2.63 3.69 16.66
C VAL A 61 3.37 2.73 15.75
N TYR A 62 2.66 2.04 14.85
CA TYR A 62 3.26 1.05 13.96
C TYR A 62 2.76 1.23 12.52
N LEU A 63 3.71 1.32 11.60
CA LEU A 63 3.52 1.42 10.16
C LEU A 63 4.53 0.51 9.45
N GLU A 64 4.03 -0.48 8.72
CA GLU A 64 4.86 -1.31 7.85
C GLU A 64 4.21 -1.44 6.47
N ARG A 65 5.03 -1.32 5.43
CA ARG A 65 4.64 -1.63 4.06
C ARG A 65 5.19 -2.98 3.66
N THR A 66 4.31 -3.86 3.23
CA THR A 66 4.62 -5.21 2.75
C THR A 66 4.01 -5.43 1.37
N SER A 67 4.19 -6.62 0.80
CA SER A 67 3.60 -7.00 -0.48
C SER A 67 3.28 -8.48 -0.53
N VAL A 68 2.48 -8.89 -1.50
CA VAL A 68 2.10 -10.30 -1.70
C VAL A 68 2.63 -10.88 -3.01
N HIS A 69 3.66 -10.25 -3.59
CA HIS A 69 4.19 -10.62 -4.91
C HIS A 69 5.09 -11.87 -4.93
N SER A 70 5.50 -12.37 -3.76
CA SER A 70 6.30 -13.59 -3.64
C SER A 70 6.01 -14.32 -2.32
N PRO A 71 6.31 -15.63 -2.21
CA PRO A 71 6.10 -16.39 -0.97
C PRO A 71 6.81 -15.79 0.25
N LYS A 72 8.03 -15.26 0.05
CA LYS A 72 8.80 -14.58 1.10
C LYS A 72 8.04 -13.36 1.65
N GLU A 73 7.51 -12.53 0.75
CA GLU A 73 6.78 -11.33 1.15
C GLU A 73 5.38 -11.62 1.71
N ILE A 74 4.75 -12.74 1.32
CA ILE A 74 3.51 -13.22 1.95
C ILE A 74 3.77 -13.57 3.42
N ILE A 75 4.86 -14.28 3.72
CA ILE A 75 5.25 -14.60 5.10
C ILE A 75 5.51 -13.32 5.90
N ARG A 76 6.22 -12.35 5.30
CA ARG A 76 6.46 -11.04 5.92
C ARG A 76 5.15 -10.29 6.20
N THR A 77 4.23 -10.25 5.23
CA THR A 77 2.91 -9.62 5.37
C THR A 77 2.11 -10.23 6.52
N LYS A 78 2.12 -11.56 6.66
CA LYS A 78 1.49 -12.25 7.79
C LYS A 78 2.07 -11.79 9.13
N THR A 79 3.40 -11.69 9.23
CA THR A 79 4.09 -11.24 10.46
C THR A 79 3.74 -9.78 10.78
N ALA A 80 3.74 -8.90 9.78
CA ALA A 80 3.41 -7.48 9.96
C ALA A 80 1.97 -7.28 10.42
N ILE A 81 1.00 -7.96 9.79
CA ILE A 81 -0.42 -7.89 10.20
C ILE A 81 -0.60 -8.41 11.63
N LYS A 82 0.08 -9.50 12.00
CA LYS A 82 0.06 -9.99 13.38
C LYS A 82 0.57 -8.93 14.36
N LYS A 83 1.66 -8.25 14.05
CA LYS A 83 2.24 -7.18 14.89
C LYS A 83 1.30 -5.98 15.02
N ALA A 84 0.61 -5.58 13.95
CA ALA A 84 -0.40 -4.53 14.02
C ALA A 84 -1.53 -4.89 15.00
N PHE A 85 -2.10 -6.10 14.88
CA PHE A 85 -3.11 -6.57 15.83
C PHE A 85 -2.60 -6.64 17.27
N GLN A 86 -1.35 -7.07 17.49
CA GLN A 86 -0.75 -7.04 18.83
C GLN A 86 -0.66 -5.62 19.37
N THR A 87 -0.23 -4.65 18.55
CA THR A 87 -0.16 -3.22 18.92
C THR A 87 -1.52 -2.69 19.37
N GLN A 88 -2.59 -3.05 18.66
CA GLN A 88 -3.96 -2.71 19.05
C GLN A 88 -4.39 -3.39 20.35
N LEU A 89 -4.18 -4.71 20.48
CA LEU A 89 -4.62 -5.49 21.64
C LEU A 89 -3.92 -5.05 22.94
N GLU A 90 -2.66 -4.61 22.82
CA GLU A 90 -1.87 -4.07 23.93
C GLU A 90 -2.21 -2.60 24.24
N GLY A 91 -3.14 -1.99 23.49
CA GLY A 91 -3.60 -0.62 23.70
C GLY A 91 -2.53 0.44 23.42
N LYS A 92 -1.51 0.11 22.62
CA LYS A 92 -0.35 0.98 22.38
C LYS A 92 -0.69 2.19 21.51
N GLY A 93 -1.66 2.07 20.61
CA GLY A 93 -2.13 3.15 19.74
C GLY A 93 -2.54 2.66 18.35
N PHE A 94 -2.61 3.60 17.40
CA PHE A 94 -2.97 3.29 16.01
C PHE A 94 -1.86 2.51 15.31
N SER A 95 -2.25 1.48 14.56
CA SER A 95 -1.36 0.71 13.70
C SER A 95 -1.93 0.54 12.29
N MET A 96 -1.05 0.46 11.29
CA MET A 96 -1.46 0.17 9.92
C MET A 96 -0.40 -0.61 9.15
N VAL A 97 -0.86 -1.56 8.34
CA VAL A 97 -0.04 -2.30 7.39
C VAL A 97 -0.54 -2.01 5.97
N GLU A 98 0.31 -1.41 5.14
CA GLU A 98 0.04 -1.28 3.70
C GLU A 98 0.50 -2.55 2.98
N VAL A 99 -0.40 -3.18 2.24
CA VAL A 99 -0.14 -4.38 1.46
C VAL A 99 -0.21 -4.04 -0.02
N LEU A 100 0.95 -3.98 -0.68
CA LEU A 100 1.00 -3.86 -2.13
C LEU A 100 0.45 -5.13 -2.77
N SER A 101 -0.64 -4.99 -3.52
CA SER A 101 -1.44 -6.10 -4.02
C SER A 101 -1.64 -6.01 -5.55
N PRO A 102 -1.56 -7.14 -6.27
CA PRO A 102 -1.72 -7.14 -7.71
C PRO A 102 -3.18 -6.89 -8.11
N CYS A 103 -3.38 -6.22 -9.25
CA CYS A 103 -4.71 -6.09 -9.85
C CYS A 103 -4.68 -6.36 -11.36
N PRO A 104 -4.49 -7.63 -11.77
CA PRO A 104 -4.31 -7.98 -13.18
C PRO A 104 -5.45 -7.47 -14.06
N THR A 105 -6.70 -7.51 -13.56
CA THR A 105 -7.90 -7.05 -14.27
C THR A 105 -7.80 -5.60 -14.73
N TYR A 106 -7.47 -4.66 -13.84
CA TYR A 106 -7.44 -3.22 -14.18
C TYR A 106 -6.07 -2.73 -14.62
N TRP A 107 -5.03 -3.53 -14.41
CA TRP A 107 -3.72 -3.29 -15.03
C TRP A 107 -3.66 -3.81 -16.46
N GLY A 108 -4.61 -4.65 -16.88
CA GLY A 108 -4.68 -5.20 -18.24
C GLY A 108 -3.55 -6.18 -18.56
N ILE A 109 -3.07 -6.91 -17.56
CA ILE A 109 -1.94 -7.86 -17.66
C ILE A 109 -2.29 -9.18 -16.96
N SER A 110 -1.53 -10.24 -17.25
CA SER A 110 -1.73 -11.54 -16.60
C SER A 110 -1.42 -11.50 -15.10
N PRO A 111 -1.95 -12.45 -14.30
CA PRO A 111 -1.63 -12.53 -12.87
C PRO A 111 -0.12 -12.66 -12.58
N VAL A 112 0.62 -13.37 -13.42
CA VAL A 112 2.08 -13.56 -13.28
C VAL A 112 2.80 -12.23 -13.52
N GLU A 113 2.48 -11.55 -14.63
CA GLU A 113 3.04 -10.22 -14.94
C GLU A 113 2.70 -9.20 -13.85
N ALA A 114 1.50 -9.27 -13.25
CA ALA A 114 1.12 -8.39 -12.15
C ALA A 114 2.01 -8.57 -10.92
N MET A 115 2.38 -9.81 -10.58
CA MET A 115 3.34 -10.06 -9.50
C MET A 115 4.73 -9.50 -9.84
N GLU A 116 5.19 -9.70 -11.07
CA GLU A 116 6.48 -9.15 -11.53
C GLU A 116 6.48 -7.61 -11.51
N ARG A 117 5.38 -7.00 -11.92
CA ARG A 117 5.21 -5.54 -11.92
C ARG A 117 5.32 -4.96 -10.52
N ILE A 118 4.82 -5.65 -9.50
CA ILE A 118 5.03 -5.23 -8.11
C ILE A 118 6.53 -5.22 -7.78
N GLY A 119 7.22 -6.31 -8.09
CA GLY A 119 8.66 -6.46 -7.85
C GLY A 119 9.52 -5.42 -8.56
N LYS A 120 9.14 -5.05 -9.79
CA LYS A 120 9.95 -4.19 -10.68
C LYS A 120 9.60 -2.71 -10.60
N GLU A 121 8.32 -2.36 -10.45
CA GLU A 121 7.83 -0.98 -10.58
C GLU A 121 7.19 -0.48 -9.28
N VAL A 122 6.22 -1.21 -8.73
CA VAL A 122 5.42 -0.71 -7.60
C VAL A 122 6.28 -0.51 -6.35
N ILE A 123 7.21 -1.44 -6.07
CA ILE A 123 8.11 -1.33 -4.90
C ILE A 123 9.11 -0.17 -5.06
N ARG A 124 9.48 0.21 -6.29
CA ARG A 124 10.36 1.38 -6.50
C ARG A 124 9.66 2.66 -6.06
N GLU A 125 8.38 2.76 -6.38
CA GLU A 125 7.55 3.88 -5.93
C GLU A 125 7.24 3.76 -4.44
N TYR A 126 6.94 2.56 -3.94
CA TYR A 126 6.52 2.29 -2.56
C TYR A 126 7.46 1.28 -1.89
N PRO A 127 8.63 1.71 -1.37
CA PRO A 127 9.62 0.80 -0.79
C PRO A 127 9.06 0.01 0.39
N LEU A 128 9.29 -1.30 0.37
CA LEU A 128 8.90 -2.20 1.46
C LEU A 128 9.75 -1.93 2.70
N GLY A 129 9.15 -2.09 3.88
CA GLY A 129 9.85 -1.82 5.12
C GLY A 129 8.97 -1.32 6.24
N VAL A 130 9.53 -1.31 7.44
CA VAL A 130 8.97 -0.60 8.58
C VAL A 130 9.22 0.89 8.36
N ILE A 131 8.14 1.68 8.34
CA ILE A 131 8.19 3.14 8.20
C ILE A 131 8.20 3.82 9.59
N LYS A 132 7.48 3.23 10.56
CA LYS A 132 7.43 3.71 11.94
C LYS A 132 7.17 2.54 12.87
N ASP A 133 7.90 2.48 13.99
CA ASP A 133 7.73 1.42 14.98
C ASP A 133 8.14 1.91 16.37
N HIS A 134 7.13 2.39 17.10
CA HIS A 134 7.22 2.69 18.53
C HIS A 134 6.50 1.61 19.36
N ALA A 135 6.19 0.46 18.75
CA ALA A 135 5.55 -0.67 19.43
C ALA A 135 6.55 -1.62 20.10
N ALA A 136 7.85 -1.42 19.84
CA ALA A 136 8.95 -2.20 20.43
C ALA A 136 9.07 -2.00 21.94
#